data_AF-A0AB74DE94-F1
#
_entry.id   AF-A0AB74DE94-F1
#
_cell.length_a   1.000
_cell.length_b   1.000
_cell.length_c   1.000
_cell.angle_alpha   90.00
_cell.angle_beta   90.00
_cell.angle_gamma   90.00
#
_symmetry.space_group_name_H-M   'P 1'
#
loop_
_entity.id
_entity.type
_entity.pdbx_description
1 polymer ?
#
loop_
_entity_poly.entity_id
_entity_poly.type
_entity_poly.pdbx_seq_one_letter_code
_entity_poly.pdbx_strand_id
1 'polypeptide(L)'
;MSRSKLLVITVAVAGVIVAAVAIARSGADQASAPGAAGVAPASEAAGQYGGVVLKNGKLSVEIVMTEKPGDARLVVYPFVDGKPAGDGVSVSGALVRHDGSREVVRFDPAGQKFTSAQPIRKPHVFDVTIDVKWPGGTAAFPFSRVDGALALSDAQIEASRIGLAKAGPAQIATPFQLPGEIKFNEDRTAHVVPRVAGIVEQVAVSLGQNVAKGQVLAVIASTDLADRRSELLTAERRLSAARITYEREKTLWQERISAEQDYQQAQAQLREAEIAAQNARQKLAALNAPAGAKALNRYELRAPFAGTVVEKHATPGEAIAADASMFVVSDLSSVWAEMAVPAQRLNDVRVGRDATVSAAAFESRSSGPIAYVGALLGEQTRTAPARVVLPNPDGVWRPGLFVNVSVDAGRQSVPLAVASDALQEIDGEPVVFVRSPKGFVAQAVEIGRRDEQSAEVLKGLKPGEEYVASNSFVLKAELGKGSAEHE
;
A
#
# COMPACT_ATOMS: atom_id res chain seq x y z
N MET A 1 14.91 15.16 45.42
CA MET A 1 14.56 14.18 46.49
C MET A 1 13.76 13.08 45.81
N SER A 2 14.05 11.78 45.81
CA SER A 2 15.00 10.93 46.53
C SER A 2 15.04 9.54 45.83
N ARG A 3 16.27 9.08 45.50
CA ARG A 3 16.86 7.72 45.63
C ARG A 3 16.22 6.53 44.86
N SER A 4 16.89 5.92 43.87
CA SER A 4 18.07 5.02 43.93
C SER A 4 17.80 3.67 44.63
N LYS A 5 18.02 2.55 43.92
CA LYS A 5 18.72 1.35 44.43
C LYS A 5 19.36 0.56 43.27
N LEU A 6 20.69 0.68 43.16
CA LEU A 6 21.61 -0.28 42.56
C LEU A 6 21.72 -1.51 43.47
N LEU A 7 21.88 -2.71 42.92
CA LEU A 7 22.37 -3.88 43.64
C LEU A 7 23.68 -4.36 42.99
N VAL A 8 24.76 -4.21 43.75
CA VAL A 8 26.10 -4.74 43.49
C VAL A 8 26.21 -6.04 44.29
N ILE A 9 26.71 -7.12 43.68
CA ILE A 9 27.21 -8.29 44.39
C ILE A 9 28.64 -8.55 43.94
N THR A 10 29.56 -8.52 44.90
CA THR A 10 30.98 -8.87 44.76
C THR A 10 31.39 -9.62 46.02
N VAL A 11 31.92 -10.84 45.87
CA VAL A 11 32.82 -11.56 46.80
C VAL A 11 33.62 -12.53 45.90
N ALA A 12 34.90 -12.29 45.56
CA ALA A 12 36.13 -12.58 46.33
C ALA A 12 36.33 -14.11 46.60
N VAL A 13 37.48 -14.79 46.48
CA VAL A 13 38.90 -14.40 46.36
C VAL A 13 39.77 -15.65 46.03
N ALA A 14 40.89 -15.39 45.35
CA ALA A 14 42.23 -16.02 45.35
C ALA A 14 42.51 -17.52 45.08
N GLY A 15 43.50 -17.70 44.21
CA GLY A 15 44.48 -18.79 44.21
C GLY A 15 45.63 -18.50 43.23
N VAL A 16 46.69 -17.86 43.71
CA VAL A 16 47.95 -17.53 42.99
C VAL A 16 49.01 -18.58 43.34
N ILE A 17 49.69 -19.17 42.35
CA ILE A 17 51.08 -19.72 42.43
C ILE A 17 51.73 -19.50 41.05
N VAL A 18 52.52 -18.44 40.88
CA VAL A 18 54.00 -18.35 40.83
C VAL A 18 54.68 -18.88 39.55
N ALA A 19 55.28 -17.90 38.88
CA ALA A 19 56.22 -17.82 37.76
C ALA A 19 57.36 -18.86 37.66
N ALA A 20 57.83 -19.07 36.42
CA ALA A 20 59.25 -18.96 36.06
C ALA A 20 59.42 -18.59 34.58
N VAL A 21 60.10 -17.45 34.33
CA VAL A 21 60.61 -16.99 33.03
C VAL A 21 62.14 -16.95 33.14
N ALA A 22 62.86 -17.58 32.20
CA ALA A 22 64.29 -17.36 31.90
C ALA A 22 64.55 -17.86 30.46
N ILE A 23 64.68 -16.99 29.46
CA ILE A 23 65.88 -16.34 28.88
C ILE A 23 66.83 -17.28 28.08
N ALA A 24 66.71 -17.16 26.74
CA ALA A 24 67.72 -17.11 25.66
C ALA A 24 68.70 -18.28 25.36
N ARG A 25 68.66 -18.84 24.13
CA ARG A 25 69.50 -18.43 22.97
C ARG A 25 69.29 -19.37 21.76
N SER A 26 69.62 -18.83 20.60
CA SER A 26 69.57 -19.35 19.23
C SER A 26 70.20 -20.72 18.96
N GLY A 27 69.64 -21.44 17.99
CA GLY A 27 70.30 -22.51 17.25
C GLY A 27 69.31 -23.24 16.35
N ALA A 28 69.52 -23.16 15.04
CA ALA A 28 68.66 -23.77 14.03
C ALA A 28 68.53 -25.28 14.22
N ASP A 29 67.31 -25.81 14.07
CA ASP A 29 67.11 -27.10 13.42
C ASP A 29 65.70 -27.21 12.85
N GLN A 30 65.63 -27.73 11.63
CA GLN A 30 64.39 -28.01 10.91
C GLN A 30 63.64 -29.14 11.63
N ALA A 31 62.40 -28.89 12.05
CA ALA A 31 61.47 -29.95 12.39
C ALA A 31 60.05 -29.50 12.07
N SER A 32 59.54 -30.01 10.95
CA SER A 32 58.14 -29.93 10.53
C SER A 32 57.24 -30.56 11.61
N ALA A 33 56.22 -29.81 12.03
CA ALA A 33 55.13 -30.29 12.89
C ALA A 33 53.80 -30.27 12.10
N PRO A 34 52.82 -31.10 12.49
CA PRO A 34 52.07 -31.93 11.56
C PRO A 34 50.89 -31.20 10.91
N GLY A 35 50.68 -31.50 9.62
CA GLY A 35 49.55 -31.04 8.85
C GLY A 35 48.23 -31.47 9.47
N ALA A 36 47.28 -30.52 9.50
CA ALA A 36 45.87 -30.79 9.66
C ALA A 36 45.48 -31.87 8.64
N ALA A 37 44.98 -33.00 9.14
CA ALA A 37 44.50 -34.10 8.33
C ALA A 37 43.32 -33.62 7.48
N GLY A 38 43.63 -33.20 6.24
CA GLY A 38 42.66 -33.16 5.17
C GLY A 38 42.13 -34.57 4.96
N VAL A 39 40.83 -34.75 5.14
CA VAL A 39 40.14 -35.93 4.62
C VAL A 39 40.21 -35.81 3.11
N ALA A 40 41.13 -36.57 2.50
CA ALA A 40 41.21 -36.71 1.05
C ALA A 40 39.87 -37.24 0.50
N PRO A 41 39.40 -36.78 -0.67
CA PRO A 41 38.27 -37.42 -1.32
C PRO A 41 38.63 -38.88 -1.60
N ALA A 42 37.78 -39.80 -1.14
CA ALA A 42 37.91 -41.22 -1.45
C ALA A 42 37.82 -41.38 -2.97
N SER A 43 38.71 -42.20 -3.55
CA SER A 43 38.80 -42.43 -4.98
C SER A 43 37.44 -42.82 -5.59
N GLU A 44 36.90 -41.96 -6.45
CA GLU A 44 35.71 -42.24 -7.27
C GLU A 44 36.08 -43.19 -8.42
N ALA A 45 36.10 -44.50 -8.13
CA ALA A 45 35.89 -45.46 -9.20
C ALA A 45 34.39 -45.54 -9.46
N ALA A 46 33.95 -45.21 -10.69
CA ALA A 46 32.58 -45.45 -11.11
C ALA A 46 32.25 -46.93 -10.88
N GLY A 47 31.27 -47.19 -10.02
CA GLY A 47 30.91 -48.54 -9.65
C GLY A 47 30.26 -49.31 -10.81
N GLN A 48 29.97 -50.58 -10.58
CA GLN A 48 29.41 -51.49 -11.58
C GLN A 48 28.05 -51.00 -12.13
N TYR A 49 27.34 -50.19 -11.35
CA TYR A 49 26.03 -49.62 -11.64
C TYR A 49 26.08 -48.10 -11.87
N GLY A 50 27.27 -47.53 -12.11
CA GLY A 50 27.46 -46.10 -12.40
C GLY A 50 27.34 -45.18 -11.17
N GLY A 51 27.41 -45.75 -9.96
CA GLY A 51 27.34 -45.01 -8.70
C GLY A 51 28.69 -44.77 -8.04
N VAL A 52 28.64 -44.12 -6.88
CA VAL A 52 29.82 -43.87 -6.04
C VAL A 52 30.07 -45.07 -5.14
N VAL A 53 31.27 -45.65 -5.21
CA VAL A 53 31.66 -46.82 -4.40
C VAL A 53 32.36 -46.37 -3.12
N LEU A 54 31.85 -46.79 -1.98
CA LEU A 54 32.43 -46.57 -0.66
C LEU A 54 32.79 -47.90 -0.02
N LYS A 55 33.97 -48.00 0.60
CA LYS A 55 34.50 -49.26 1.17
C LYS A 55 34.74 -49.13 2.67
N ASN A 56 34.41 -50.18 3.41
CA ASN A 56 34.69 -50.33 4.84
C ASN A 56 35.05 -51.79 5.14
N GLY A 57 36.36 -52.08 5.14
CA GLY A 57 36.87 -53.44 5.29
C GLY A 57 36.41 -54.36 4.15
N LYS A 58 35.71 -55.45 4.51
CA LYS A 58 35.16 -56.43 3.56
C LYS A 58 33.84 -56.01 2.92
N LEU A 59 33.18 -55.00 3.48
CA LEU A 59 31.90 -54.51 2.99
C LEU A 59 32.12 -53.25 2.15
N SER A 60 31.49 -53.17 0.99
CA SER A 60 31.43 -51.95 0.20
C SER A 60 30.01 -51.69 -0.26
N VAL A 61 29.67 -50.42 -0.48
CA VAL A 61 28.39 -50.02 -1.07
C VAL A 61 28.64 -49.22 -2.32
N GLU A 62 27.81 -49.42 -3.32
CA GLU A 62 27.68 -48.50 -4.43
C GLU A 62 26.36 -47.74 -4.31
N ILE A 63 26.44 -46.41 -4.32
CA ILE A 63 25.30 -45.51 -4.15
C ILE A 63 25.00 -44.82 -5.48
N VAL A 64 23.78 -44.99 -5.97
CA VAL A 64 23.24 -44.38 -7.20
C VAL A 64 22.04 -43.52 -6.82
N MET A 65 21.83 -42.38 -7.48
CA MET A 65 20.55 -41.66 -7.43
C MET A 65 19.85 -41.83 -8.77
N THR A 66 18.57 -42.18 -8.75
CA THR A 66 17.74 -42.12 -9.96
C THR A 66 17.26 -40.69 -10.18
N GLU A 67 17.25 -40.22 -11.42
CA GLU A 67 16.85 -38.85 -11.75
C GLU A 67 15.51 -38.80 -12.50
N LYS A 68 14.54 -39.59 -12.03
CA LYS A 68 13.17 -39.48 -12.54
C LYS A 68 12.54 -38.20 -11.99
N PRO A 69 11.95 -37.32 -12.84
CA PRO A 69 11.26 -36.12 -12.38
C PRO A 69 10.21 -36.46 -11.31
N GLY A 70 10.32 -35.87 -10.12
CA GLY A 70 9.41 -36.09 -8.99
C GLY A 70 9.59 -37.41 -8.22
N ASP A 71 10.47 -38.32 -8.66
CA ASP A 71 10.72 -39.63 -8.04
C ASP A 71 12.22 -39.97 -8.03
N ALA A 72 13.04 -38.99 -7.63
CA ALA A 72 14.45 -39.23 -7.42
C ALA A 72 14.66 -40.12 -6.19
N ARG A 73 15.44 -41.20 -6.31
CA ARG A 73 15.61 -42.19 -5.24
C ARG A 73 17.05 -42.60 -5.07
N LEU A 74 17.46 -42.80 -3.82
CA LEU A 74 18.75 -43.41 -3.52
C LEU A 74 18.63 -44.92 -3.72
N VAL A 75 19.58 -45.49 -4.46
CA VAL A 75 19.72 -46.93 -4.68
C VAL A 75 21.08 -47.35 -4.16
N VAL A 76 21.10 -48.31 -3.26
CA VAL A 76 22.30 -48.83 -2.60
C VAL A 76 22.51 -50.29 -3.01
N TYR A 77 23.69 -50.60 -3.54
CA TYR A 77 24.13 -51.96 -3.84
C TYR A 77 25.23 -52.36 -2.86
N PRO A 78 24.93 -53.19 -1.85
CA PRO A 78 25.94 -53.71 -0.93
C PRO A 78 26.71 -54.89 -1.54
N PHE A 79 28.02 -54.93 -1.29
CA PHE A 79 28.92 -56.01 -1.70
C PHE A 79 29.77 -56.48 -0.53
N VAL A 80 29.95 -57.79 -0.41
CA VAL A 80 30.83 -58.43 0.58
C VAL A 80 31.96 -59.15 -0.17
N ASP A 81 33.21 -58.81 0.15
CA ASP A 81 34.41 -59.34 -0.51
C ASP A 81 34.34 -59.21 -2.06
N GLY A 82 33.77 -58.10 -2.54
CA GLY A 82 33.63 -57.78 -3.97
C GLY A 82 32.51 -58.51 -4.70
N LYS A 83 31.67 -59.30 -4.00
CA LYS A 83 30.48 -59.95 -4.58
C LYS A 83 29.20 -59.31 -4.04
N PRO A 84 28.10 -59.25 -4.82
CA PRO A 84 26.82 -58.74 -4.33
C PRO A 84 26.43 -59.42 -3.02
N ALA A 85 26.03 -58.64 -2.03
CA ALA A 85 25.72 -59.17 -0.71
C ALA A 85 24.49 -60.08 -0.79
N GLY A 86 24.54 -61.22 -0.09
CA GLY A 86 23.46 -62.22 -0.04
C GLY A 86 22.38 -61.90 0.98
N ASP A 87 21.62 -62.91 1.38
CA ASP A 87 20.53 -62.78 2.34
C ASP A 87 21.02 -62.31 3.74
N GLY A 88 20.13 -61.67 4.50
CA GLY A 88 20.42 -61.16 5.85
C GLY A 88 21.06 -59.77 5.89
N VAL A 89 20.99 -59.02 4.80
CA VAL A 89 21.44 -57.63 4.69
C VAL A 89 20.26 -56.67 4.85
N SER A 90 20.44 -55.60 5.62
CA SER A 90 19.48 -54.50 5.72
C SER A 90 20.18 -53.15 5.63
N VAL A 91 19.53 -52.19 4.97
CA VAL A 91 20.05 -50.84 4.75
C VAL A 91 19.11 -49.80 5.37
N SER A 92 19.69 -48.85 6.10
CA SER A 92 19.00 -47.65 6.58
C SER A 92 19.86 -46.43 6.31
N GLY A 93 19.25 -45.24 6.25
CA GLY A 93 19.99 -43.99 6.06
C GLY A 93 19.56 -42.89 7.02
N ALA A 94 20.51 -42.05 7.41
CA ALA A 94 20.26 -40.78 8.09
C ALA A 94 20.73 -39.64 7.21
N LEU A 95 19.80 -38.85 6.68
CA LEU A 95 20.05 -37.75 5.76
C LEU A 95 19.97 -36.41 6.50
N VAL A 96 20.93 -35.53 6.28
CA VAL A 96 21.00 -34.15 6.77
C VAL A 96 20.94 -33.22 5.55
N ARG A 97 19.90 -32.39 5.48
CA ARG A 97 19.71 -31.41 4.40
C ARG A 97 20.60 -30.18 4.60
N HIS A 98 20.74 -29.37 3.55
CA HIS A 98 21.47 -28.09 3.58
C HIS A 98 20.93 -27.10 4.64
N ASP A 99 19.65 -27.17 4.99
CA ASP A 99 19.00 -26.37 6.03
C ASP A 99 19.20 -26.95 7.45
N GLY A 100 19.96 -28.04 7.58
CA GLY A 100 20.22 -28.76 8.84
C GLY A 100 19.10 -29.70 9.30
N SER A 101 17.99 -29.82 8.56
CA SER A 101 16.94 -30.80 8.88
C SER A 101 17.45 -32.24 8.71
N ARG A 102 16.93 -33.15 9.54
CA ARG A 102 17.33 -34.56 9.57
C ARG A 102 16.17 -35.46 9.16
N GLU A 103 16.42 -36.36 8.21
CA GLU A 103 15.45 -37.31 7.67
C GLU A 103 15.98 -38.74 7.83
N VAL A 104 15.12 -39.66 8.27
CA VAL A 104 15.44 -41.09 8.24
C VAL A 104 15.00 -41.65 6.90
N VAL A 105 15.95 -42.18 6.14
CA VAL A 105 15.72 -42.81 4.84
C VAL A 105 15.56 -44.30 5.05
N ARG A 106 14.38 -44.83 4.72
CA ARG A 106 14.13 -46.27 4.70
C ARG A 106 14.42 -46.81 3.31
N PHE A 107 14.90 -48.04 3.24
CA PHE A 107 15.18 -48.70 1.97
C PHE A 107 14.41 -50.01 1.85
N ASP A 108 13.75 -50.18 0.71
CA ASP A 108 13.05 -51.40 0.35
C ASP A 108 13.99 -52.31 -0.45
N PRO A 109 14.15 -53.59 -0.05
CA PRO A 109 14.98 -54.55 -0.75
C PRO A 109 14.32 -55.00 -2.07
N ALA A 110 15.10 -55.09 -3.14
CA ALA A 110 14.67 -55.58 -4.44
C ALA A 110 15.81 -56.33 -5.14
N GLY A 111 15.92 -57.65 -4.92
CA GLY A 111 17.04 -58.44 -5.42
C GLY A 111 18.36 -58.03 -4.74
N GLN A 112 19.35 -57.60 -5.52
CA GLN A 112 20.68 -57.20 -5.01
C GLN A 112 20.78 -55.71 -4.65
N LYS A 113 19.68 -54.96 -4.66
CA LYS A 113 19.65 -53.52 -4.39
C LYS A 113 18.63 -53.14 -3.32
N PHE A 114 18.88 -51.99 -2.73
CA PHE A 114 18.04 -51.36 -1.73
C PHE A 114 17.67 -49.97 -2.23
N THR A 115 16.38 -49.71 -2.47
CA THR A 115 15.91 -48.43 -3.02
C THR A 115 15.20 -47.63 -1.94
N SER A 116 15.42 -46.33 -1.86
CA SER A 116 14.75 -45.50 -0.87
C SER A 116 13.23 -45.60 -1.04
N ALA A 117 12.53 -45.89 0.06
CA ALA A 117 11.09 -46.05 0.08
C ALA A 117 10.39 -44.73 -0.31
N GLN A 118 10.95 -43.61 0.16
CA GLN A 118 10.52 -42.26 -0.19
C GLN A 118 11.42 -41.64 -1.29
N PRO A 119 10.85 -40.77 -2.13
CA PRO A 119 11.64 -39.90 -3.00
C PRO A 119 12.50 -38.92 -2.21
N ILE A 120 13.73 -38.70 -2.67
CA ILE A 120 14.61 -37.62 -2.20
C ILE A 120 14.23 -36.36 -2.96
N ARG A 121 13.56 -35.43 -2.28
CA ARG A 121 13.14 -34.17 -2.90
C ARG A 121 14.34 -33.29 -3.24
N LYS A 122 14.21 -32.52 -4.33
CA LYS A 122 15.12 -31.39 -4.64
C LYS A 122 15.03 -30.35 -3.51
N PRO A 123 16.10 -29.58 -3.27
CA PRO A 123 17.43 -29.69 -3.89
C PRO A 123 18.19 -30.93 -3.39
N HIS A 124 18.99 -31.57 -4.26
CA HIS A 124 19.80 -32.76 -3.92
C HIS A 124 21.12 -32.39 -3.20
N VAL A 125 21.04 -31.40 -2.32
CA VAL A 125 22.14 -30.93 -1.48
C VAL A 125 21.95 -31.47 -0.07
N PHE A 126 22.70 -32.53 0.26
CA PHE A 126 22.58 -33.22 1.53
C PHE A 126 23.86 -34.01 1.89
N ASP A 127 23.95 -34.40 3.15
CA ASP A 127 24.85 -35.44 3.66
C ASP A 127 24.00 -36.62 4.11
N VAL A 128 24.34 -37.84 3.72
CA VAL A 128 23.65 -39.04 4.18
C VAL A 128 24.66 -40.03 4.71
N THR A 129 24.34 -40.63 5.86
CA THR A 129 25.06 -41.80 6.36
C THR A 129 24.23 -43.02 6.05
N ILE A 130 24.76 -43.92 5.23
CA ILE A 130 24.14 -45.21 4.91
C ILE A 130 24.67 -46.26 5.87
N ASP A 131 23.79 -46.79 6.72
CA ASP A 131 24.08 -47.87 7.64
C ASP A 131 23.67 -49.19 7.01
N VAL A 132 24.64 -50.09 6.87
CA VAL A 132 24.43 -51.45 6.36
C VAL A 132 24.70 -52.45 7.46
N LYS A 133 23.69 -53.23 7.81
CA LYS A 133 23.80 -54.38 8.70
C LYS A 133 23.81 -55.65 7.88
N TRP A 134 24.77 -56.53 8.15
CA TRP A 134 24.96 -57.82 7.48
C TRP A 134 25.45 -58.87 8.49
N PRO A 135 25.49 -60.17 8.13
CA PRO A 135 25.88 -61.22 9.09
C PRO A 135 27.26 -61.01 9.76
N GLY A 136 28.18 -60.31 9.10
CA GLY A 136 29.50 -59.98 9.64
C GLY A 136 29.60 -58.70 10.47
N GLY A 137 28.49 -57.97 10.70
CA GLY A 137 28.45 -56.77 11.54
C GLY A 137 27.66 -55.61 10.93
N THR A 138 27.92 -54.39 11.41
CA THR A 138 27.32 -53.15 10.88
C THR A 138 28.43 -52.21 10.45
N ALA A 139 28.25 -51.52 9.33
CA ALA A 139 29.13 -50.45 8.88
C ALA A 139 28.34 -49.24 8.38
N ALA A 140 28.90 -48.06 8.60
CA ALA A 140 28.35 -46.79 8.15
C ALA A 140 29.17 -46.24 6.98
N PHE A 141 28.49 -45.68 5.99
CA PHE A 141 29.07 -45.13 4.77
C PHE A 141 28.57 -43.68 4.60
N PRO A 142 29.38 -42.67 4.94
CA PRO A 142 29.04 -41.28 4.71
C PRO A 142 29.13 -40.94 3.22
N PHE A 143 28.10 -40.28 2.70
CA PHE A 143 27.99 -39.84 1.32
C PHE A 143 27.44 -38.42 1.28
N SER A 144 28.02 -37.55 0.47
CA SER A 144 27.62 -36.16 0.33
C SER A 144 27.26 -35.87 -1.12
N ARG A 145 26.17 -35.16 -1.33
CA ARG A 145 25.76 -34.68 -2.66
C ARG A 145 25.58 -33.16 -2.60
N VAL A 146 26.03 -32.49 -3.65
CA VAL A 146 26.05 -31.01 -3.75
C VAL A 146 25.34 -30.50 -5.01
N ASP A 147 24.60 -31.37 -5.69
CA ASP A 147 23.93 -31.03 -6.94
C ASP A 147 22.84 -29.98 -6.72
N GLY A 148 22.98 -28.87 -7.43
CA GLY A 148 22.15 -27.67 -7.27
C GLY A 148 22.66 -26.70 -6.20
N ALA A 149 23.81 -26.95 -5.58
CA ALA A 149 24.54 -25.94 -4.80
C ALA A 149 25.43 -25.11 -5.72
N LEU A 150 25.32 -23.79 -5.64
CA LEU A 150 26.12 -22.83 -6.38
C LEU A 150 27.26 -22.34 -5.47
N ALA A 151 28.47 -22.82 -5.75
CA ALA A 151 29.66 -22.35 -5.06
C ALA A 151 30.12 -21.00 -5.65
N LEU A 152 30.02 -19.94 -4.86
CA LEU A 152 30.53 -18.61 -5.18
C LEU A 152 31.49 -18.16 -4.08
N SER A 153 32.65 -17.64 -4.49
CA SER A 153 33.58 -16.98 -3.58
C SER A 153 33.04 -15.62 -3.13
N ASP A 154 33.50 -15.13 -1.97
CA ASP A 154 33.09 -13.81 -1.47
C ASP A 154 33.37 -12.69 -2.49
N ALA A 155 34.47 -12.78 -3.24
CA ALA A 155 34.80 -11.85 -4.32
C ALA A 155 33.78 -11.89 -5.47
N GLN A 156 33.24 -13.08 -5.81
CA GLN A 156 32.20 -13.21 -6.84
C GLN A 156 30.84 -12.70 -6.34
N ILE A 157 30.52 -12.90 -5.06
CA ILE A 157 29.32 -12.36 -4.41
C ILE A 157 29.35 -10.82 -4.48
N GLU A 158 30.48 -10.22 -4.12
CA GLU A 158 30.68 -8.77 -4.14
C GLU A 158 30.66 -8.21 -5.57
N ALA A 159 31.41 -8.81 -6.50
CA ALA A 159 31.43 -8.39 -7.90
C ALA A 159 30.04 -8.47 -8.56
N SER A 160 29.24 -9.45 -8.15
CA SER A 160 27.86 -9.64 -8.63
C SER A 160 26.84 -8.81 -7.85
N ARG A 161 27.25 -8.00 -6.87
CA ARG A 161 26.38 -7.15 -6.02
C ARG A 161 25.21 -7.93 -5.41
N ILE A 162 25.47 -9.18 -5.02
CA ILE A 162 24.48 -10.05 -4.38
C ILE A 162 24.29 -9.55 -2.94
N GLY A 163 23.10 -9.04 -2.61
CA GLY A 163 22.77 -8.61 -1.26
C GLY A 163 22.28 -9.79 -0.42
N LEU A 164 22.83 -9.95 0.78
CA LEU A 164 22.39 -10.97 1.73
C LEU A 164 21.53 -10.34 2.83
N ALA A 165 20.48 -11.03 3.26
CA ALA A 165 19.70 -10.67 4.43
C ALA A 165 19.30 -11.92 5.21
N LYS A 166 18.80 -11.72 6.44
CA LYS A 166 18.26 -12.80 7.27
C LYS A 166 16.75 -12.77 7.24
N ALA A 167 16.13 -13.92 7.07
CA ALA A 167 14.68 -14.05 7.09
C ALA A 167 14.16 -13.75 8.50
N GLY A 168 13.14 -12.91 8.61
CA GLY A 168 12.63 -12.49 9.92
C GLY A 168 11.29 -11.76 9.84
N PRO A 169 10.80 -11.22 10.98
CA PRO A 169 9.53 -10.52 11.01
C PRO A 169 9.52 -9.28 10.12
N ALA A 170 8.41 -9.04 9.43
CA ALA A 170 8.21 -7.84 8.63
C ALA A 170 6.77 -7.31 8.77
N GLN A 171 6.59 -6.06 8.36
CA GLN A 171 5.29 -5.40 8.25
C GLN A 171 4.94 -5.31 6.77
N ILE A 172 3.93 -6.07 6.34
CA ILE A 172 3.52 -6.12 4.94
C ILE A 172 2.27 -5.28 4.75
N ALA A 173 2.32 -4.32 3.83
CA ALA A 173 1.16 -3.54 3.41
C ALA A 173 0.41 -4.31 2.32
N THR A 174 -0.88 -4.60 2.52
CA THR A 174 -1.68 -5.22 1.47
C THR A 174 -2.61 -4.17 0.86
N PRO A 175 -2.14 -3.35 -0.10
CA PRO A 175 -3.01 -2.43 -0.79
C PRO A 175 -4.06 -3.22 -1.56
N PHE A 176 -5.24 -2.63 -1.70
CA PHE A 176 -6.26 -3.15 -2.60
C PHE A 176 -6.84 -2.00 -3.42
N GLN A 177 -7.21 -2.31 -4.64
CA GLN A 177 -7.77 -1.34 -5.57
C GLN A 177 -9.29 -1.42 -5.56
N LEU A 178 -9.92 -0.25 -5.53
CA LEU A 178 -11.35 -0.08 -5.72
C LEU A 178 -11.59 0.80 -6.95
N PRO A 179 -12.61 0.48 -7.77
CA PRO A 179 -13.03 1.37 -8.83
C PRO A 179 -13.63 2.64 -8.23
N GLY A 180 -13.39 3.77 -8.89
CA GLY A 180 -13.95 5.05 -8.53
C GLY A 180 -14.17 5.98 -9.72
N GLU A 181 -14.75 7.12 -9.44
CA GLU A 181 -15.03 8.18 -10.40
C GLU A 181 -14.64 9.53 -9.79
N ILE A 182 -14.07 10.41 -10.61
CA ILE A 182 -13.85 11.80 -10.20
C ILE A 182 -15.20 12.52 -10.20
N LYS A 183 -15.53 13.16 -9.08
CA LYS A 183 -16.72 14.00 -8.88
C LYS A 183 -16.31 15.42 -8.55
N PHE A 184 -17.24 16.36 -8.72
CA PHE A 184 -17.08 17.70 -8.18
C PHE A 184 -16.90 17.62 -6.67
N ASN A 185 -16.08 18.51 -6.12
CA ASN A 185 -16.09 18.74 -4.69
C ASN A 185 -17.36 19.52 -4.34
N GLU A 186 -18.39 18.84 -3.85
CA GLU A 186 -19.70 19.46 -3.58
C GLU A 186 -19.60 20.54 -2.49
N ASP A 187 -18.64 20.45 -1.57
CA ASP A 187 -18.39 21.50 -0.56
C ASP A 187 -17.87 22.81 -1.19
N ARG A 188 -17.37 22.74 -2.43
CA ARG A 188 -16.89 23.88 -3.22
C ARG A 188 -17.72 24.12 -4.48
N THR A 189 -18.97 23.64 -4.47
CA THR A 189 -19.90 23.78 -5.60
C THR A 189 -21.16 24.50 -5.15
N ALA A 190 -21.64 25.44 -5.95
CA ALA A 190 -22.88 26.17 -5.69
C ALA A 190 -23.83 26.11 -6.89
N HIS A 191 -25.08 25.77 -6.59
CA HIS A 191 -26.20 25.96 -7.49
C HIS A 191 -26.65 27.42 -7.39
N VAL A 192 -26.52 28.15 -8.50
CA VAL A 192 -26.84 29.57 -8.55
C VAL A 192 -28.26 29.74 -9.08
N VAL A 193 -29.16 30.08 -8.16
CA VAL A 193 -30.59 30.26 -8.40
C VAL A 193 -31.01 31.73 -8.27
N PRO A 194 -32.00 32.19 -9.05
CA PRO A 194 -32.59 33.51 -8.91
C PRO A 194 -33.48 33.57 -7.67
N ARG A 195 -33.58 34.75 -7.03
CA ARG A 195 -34.47 34.98 -5.88
C ARG A 195 -35.82 35.58 -6.28
N VAL A 196 -35.97 35.90 -7.56
CA VAL A 196 -37.17 36.51 -8.15
C VAL A 196 -37.46 35.83 -9.47
N ALA A 197 -38.74 35.68 -9.79
CA ALA A 197 -39.17 35.22 -11.11
C ALA A 197 -39.05 36.35 -12.14
N GLY A 198 -38.84 35.98 -13.40
CA GLY A 198 -38.72 36.95 -14.49
C GLY A 198 -38.36 36.34 -15.83
N ILE A 199 -37.98 37.20 -16.78
CA ILE A 199 -37.51 36.80 -18.11
C ILE A 199 -36.00 37.03 -18.18
N VAL A 200 -35.23 36.05 -18.66
CA VAL A 200 -33.79 36.19 -18.85
C VAL A 200 -33.53 37.16 -20.01
N GLU A 201 -33.00 38.35 -19.73
CA GLU A 201 -32.62 39.32 -20.76
C GLU A 201 -31.28 38.97 -21.40
N GLN A 202 -30.33 38.53 -20.57
CA GLN A 202 -28.97 38.28 -21.00
C GLN A 202 -28.34 37.17 -20.17
N VAL A 203 -27.54 36.34 -20.83
CA VAL A 203 -26.60 35.41 -20.19
C VAL A 203 -25.19 35.88 -20.53
N ALA A 204 -24.42 36.24 -19.50
CA ALA A 204 -23.12 36.90 -19.64
C ALA A 204 -21.93 35.93 -19.60
N VAL A 205 -22.18 34.64 -19.37
CA VAL A 205 -21.15 33.60 -19.23
C VAL A 205 -21.44 32.34 -20.05
N SER A 206 -20.38 31.60 -20.36
CA SER A 206 -20.43 30.33 -21.09
C SER A 206 -20.10 29.14 -20.20
N LEU A 207 -20.53 27.95 -20.61
CA LEU A 207 -20.13 26.68 -20.00
C LEU A 207 -18.60 26.54 -20.08
N GLY A 208 -17.95 26.14 -18.98
CA GLY A 208 -16.50 26.02 -18.86
C GLY A 208 -15.77 27.34 -18.60
N GLN A 209 -16.46 28.48 -18.55
CA GLN A 209 -15.83 29.77 -18.27
C GLN A 209 -15.48 29.92 -16.79
N ASN A 210 -14.29 30.48 -16.51
CA ASN A 210 -13.91 30.93 -15.18
C ASN A 210 -14.56 32.26 -14.84
N VAL A 211 -15.10 32.36 -13.64
CA VAL A 211 -15.79 33.53 -13.12
C VAL A 211 -15.18 33.98 -11.79
N ALA A 212 -15.15 35.29 -11.56
CA ALA A 212 -14.75 35.86 -10.28
C ALA A 212 -15.95 35.99 -9.33
N LYS A 213 -15.68 36.03 -8.01
CA LYS A 213 -16.71 36.32 -7.00
C LYS A 213 -17.43 37.63 -7.33
N GLY A 214 -18.76 37.59 -7.38
CA GLY A 214 -19.61 38.75 -7.68
C GLY A 214 -19.75 39.06 -9.17
N GLN A 215 -19.08 38.36 -10.07
CA GLN A 215 -19.26 38.54 -11.52
C GLN A 215 -20.70 38.25 -11.93
N VAL A 216 -21.27 39.07 -12.83
CA VAL A 216 -22.62 38.87 -13.35
C VAL A 216 -22.64 37.65 -14.28
N LEU A 217 -23.55 36.71 -13.99
CA LEU A 217 -23.77 35.50 -14.77
C LEU A 217 -24.95 35.67 -15.73
N ALA A 218 -26.04 36.26 -15.24
CA ALA A 218 -27.24 36.55 -16.02
C ALA A 218 -27.94 37.82 -15.53
N VAL A 219 -28.73 38.40 -16.42
CA VAL A 219 -29.63 39.53 -16.13
C VAL A 219 -31.05 39.06 -16.37
N ILE A 220 -31.92 39.29 -15.38
CA ILE A 220 -33.33 38.91 -15.38
C ILE A 220 -34.17 40.17 -15.24
N ALA A 221 -35.16 40.33 -16.12
CA ALA A 221 -36.23 41.30 -15.99
C ALA A 221 -37.33 40.74 -15.09
N SER A 222 -37.50 41.30 -13.90
CA SER A 222 -38.50 40.90 -12.92
C SER A 222 -39.48 42.03 -12.63
N THR A 223 -40.76 41.78 -12.87
CA THR A 223 -41.85 42.70 -12.53
C THR A 223 -42.04 42.80 -11.01
N ASP A 224 -41.97 41.69 -10.28
CA ASP A 224 -42.03 41.67 -8.81
C ASP A 224 -40.91 42.53 -8.19
N LEU A 225 -39.69 42.48 -8.74
CA LEU A 225 -38.61 43.35 -8.27
C LEU A 225 -38.89 44.84 -8.57
N ALA A 226 -39.50 45.14 -9.71
CA ALA A 226 -39.88 46.50 -10.06
C ALA A 226 -40.90 47.07 -9.08
N ASP A 227 -41.92 46.28 -8.72
CA ASP A 227 -42.96 46.65 -7.76
C ASP A 227 -42.37 46.93 -6.37
N ARG A 228 -41.49 46.05 -5.88
CA ARG A 228 -40.81 46.23 -4.58
C ARG A 228 -39.91 47.45 -4.54
N ARG A 229 -39.18 47.74 -5.62
CA ARG A 229 -38.36 48.96 -5.72
C ARG A 229 -39.22 50.22 -5.81
N SER A 230 -40.35 50.15 -6.51
CA SER A 230 -41.33 51.24 -6.56
C SER A 230 -41.96 51.51 -5.18
N GLU A 231 -42.27 50.44 -4.42
CA GLU A 231 -42.74 50.52 -3.03
C GLU A 231 -41.73 51.25 -2.14
N LEU A 232 -40.44 50.87 -2.20
CA LEU A 232 -39.38 51.56 -1.45
C LEU A 232 -39.26 53.02 -1.85
N LEU A 233 -39.21 53.32 -3.15
CA LEU A 233 -39.10 54.70 -3.64
C LEU A 233 -40.26 55.55 -3.11
N THR A 234 -41.48 55.02 -3.17
CA THR A 234 -42.68 55.70 -2.65
C THR A 234 -42.58 55.92 -1.15
N ALA A 235 -42.16 54.90 -0.39
CA ALA A 235 -42.01 55.00 1.06
C ALA A 235 -40.92 56.02 1.46
N GLU A 236 -39.80 56.08 0.74
CA GLU A 236 -38.74 57.06 0.96
C GLU A 236 -39.21 58.50 0.68
N ARG A 237 -40.02 58.70 -0.36
CA ARG A 237 -40.63 60.03 -0.64
C ARG A 237 -41.61 60.44 0.46
N ARG A 238 -42.44 59.52 0.94
CA ARG A 238 -43.35 59.77 2.06
C ARG A 238 -42.60 60.09 3.35
N LEU A 239 -41.55 59.34 3.65
CA LEU A 239 -40.68 59.59 4.80
C LEU A 239 -40.04 60.99 4.73
N SER A 240 -39.51 61.36 3.56
CA SER A 240 -38.95 62.70 3.37
C SER A 240 -39.98 63.80 3.62
N ALA A 241 -41.21 63.65 3.10
CA ALA A 241 -42.28 64.63 3.31
C ALA A 241 -42.71 64.69 4.78
N ALA A 242 -42.93 63.54 5.42
CA ALA A 242 -43.31 63.45 6.83
C ALA A 242 -42.25 64.05 7.76
N ARG A 243 -40.96 63.89 7.42
CA ARG A 243 -39.85 64.51 8.17
C ARG A 243 -39.88 66.03 8.09
N ILE A 244 -40.11 66.60 6.91
CA ILE A 244 -40.24 68.05 6.75
C ILE A 244 -41.43 68.58 7.55
N THR A 245 -42.59 67.91 7.46
CA THR A 245 -43.79 68.29 8.21
C THR A 245 -43.55 68.20 9.71
N TYR A 246 -42.95 67.12 10.20
CA TYR A 246 -42.63 66.95 11.61
C TYR A 246 -41.73 68.07 12.15
N GLU A 247 -40.64 68.40 11.45
CA GLU A 247 -39.74 69.47 11.89
C GLU A 247 -40.44 70.84 11.90
N ARG A 248 -41.30 71.10 10.91
CA ARG A 248 -42.11 72.33 10.86
C ARG A 248 -43.10 72.39 12.03
N GLU A 249 -43.90 71.35 12.24
CA GLU A 249 -44.90 71.33 13.33
C GLU A 249 -44.25 71.33 14.72
N LYS A 250 -43.10 70.68 14.88
CA LYS A 250 -42.29 70.72 16.11
C LYS A 250 -41.84 72.15 16.44
N THR A 251 -41.38 72.89 15.44
CA THR A 251 -40.95 74.29 15.61
C THR A 251 -42.13 75.18 15.98
N LEU A 252 -43.24 75.09 15.23
CA LEU A 252 -44.46 75.88 15.49
C LEU A 252 -45.06 75.59 16.87
N TRP A 253 -45.03 74.33 17.32
CA TRP A 253 -45.50 73.95 18.65
C TRP A 253 -44.59 74.50 19.76
N GLN A 254 -43.26 74.42 19.58
CA GLN A 254 -42.28 75.01 20.51
C GLN A 254 -42.44 76.53 20.63
N GLU A 255 -42.79 77.19 19.53
CA GLU A 255 -43.11 78.62 19.48
C GLU A 255 -44.55 78.95 19.95
N ARG A 256 -45.34 77.94 20.34
CA ARG A 256 -46.75 78.05 20.78
C ARG A 256 -47.71 78.60 19.72
N ILE A 257 -47.41 78.39 18.44
CA ILE A 257 -48.22 78.82 17.30
C ILE A 257 -49.24 77.73 16.89
N SER A 258 -48.84 76.45 16.89
CA SER A 258 -49.71 75.31 16.55
C SER A 258 -50.17 74.52 17.78
N ALA A 259 -51.23 73.72 17.63
CA ALA A 259 -51.75 72.88 18.70
C ALA A 259 -50.84 71.67 18.95
N GLU A 260 -50.76 71.18 20.19
CA GLU A 260 -50.00 69.96 20.51
C GLU A 260 -50.48 68.74 19.70
N GLN A 261 -51.78 68.67 19.40
CA GLN A 261 -52.37 67.64 18.55
C GLN A 261 -51.74 67.61 17.15
N ASP A 262 -51.42 68.76 16.55
CA ASP A 262 -50.82 68.83 15.21
C ASP A 262 -49.39 68.28 15.23
N TYR A 263 -48.61 68.61 16.26
CA TYR A 263 -47.29 68.03 16.49
C TYR A 263 -47.34 66.52 16.72
N GLN A 264 -48.25 66.04 17.58
CA GLN A 264 -48.41 64.61 17.84
C GLN A 264 -48.84 63.84 16.58
N GLN A 265 -49.71 64.43 15.76
CA GLN A 265 -50.14 63.87 14.48
C GLN A 265 -48.97 63.81 13.49
N ALA A 266 -48.18 64.87 13.36
CA ALA A 266 -47.00 64.88 12.51
C ALA A 266 -45.94 63.86 12.97
N GLN A 267 -45.78 63.68 14.30
CA GLN A 267 -44.91 62.65 14.85
C GLN A 267 -45.40 61.23 14.53
N ALA A 268 -46.71 60.97 14.62
CA ALA A 268 -47.28 59.69 14.24
C ALA A 268 -47.07 59.38 12.75
N GLN A 269 -47.31 60.36 11.87
CA GLN A 269 -47.07 60.23 10.43
C GLN A 269 -45.60 59.97 10.09
N LEU A 270 -44.67 60.64 10.78
CA LEU A 270 -43.24 60.37 10.61
C LEU A 270 -42.91 58.92 10.99
N ARG A 271 -43.35 58.46 12.17
CA ARG A 271 -43.11 57.07 12.61
C ARG A 271 -43.69 56.04 11.65
N GLU A 272 -44.89 56.27 11.14
CA GLU A 272 -45.52 55.39 10.15
C GLU A 272 -44.69 55.32 8.85
N ALA A 273 -44.25 56.47 8.35
CA ALA A 273 -43.42 56.53 7.15
C ALA A 273 -42.02 55.90 7.35
N GLU A 274 -41.43 56.02 8.55
CA GLU A 274 -40.17 55.36 8.92
C GLU A 274 -40.33 53.83 8.87
N ILE A 275 -41.39 53.29 9.49
CA ILE A 275 -41.70 51.86 9.48
C ILE A 275 -41.92 51.36 8.05
N ALA A 276 -42.69 52.09 7.24
CA ALA A 276 -42.96 51.71 5.85
C ALA A 276 -41.67 51.64 5.01
N ALA A 277 -40.81 52.66 5.11
CA ALA A 277 -39.53 52.69 4.39
C ALA A 277 -38.58 51.59 4.86
N GLN A 278 -38.53 51.34 6.17
CA GLN A 278 -37.73 50.25 6.74
C GLN A 278 -38.21 48.87 6.25
N ASN A 279 -39.52 48.62 6.27
CA ASN A 279 -40.12 47.38 5.79
C ASN A 279 -39.82 47.14 4.31
N ALA A 280 -40.01 48.16 3.46
CA ALA A 280 -39.71 48.05 2.03
C ALA A 280 -38.22 47.78 1.77
N ARG A 281 -37.31 48.40 2.55
CA ARG A 281 -35.87 48.17 2.46
C ARG A 281 -35.49 46.75 2.88
N GLN A 282 -36.09 46.24 3.96
CA GLN A 282 -35.88 44.86 4.43
C GLN A 282 -36.35 43.82 3.40
N LYS A 283 -37.51 44.05 2.75
CA LYS A 283 -38.02 43.18 1.67
C LYS A 283 -37.01 43.07 0.51
N LEU A 284 -36.38 44.17 0.10
CA LEU A 284 -35.37 44.15 -0.97
C LEU A 284 -34.04 43.51 -0.55
N ALA A 285 -33.62 43.74 0.71
CA ALA A 285 -32.41 43.12 1.26
C ALA A 285 -32.49 41.59 1.26
N ALA A 286 -33.65 41.01 1.57
CA ALA A 286 -33.88 39.55 1.52
C ALA A 286 -33.64 38.94 0.12
N LEU A 287 -33.78 39.75 -0.93
CA LEU A 287 -33.57 39.36 -2.33
C LEU A 287 -32.13 39.61 -2.80
N ASN A 288 -31.25 40.13 -1.95
CA ASN A 288 -29.93 40.66 -2.34
C ASN A 288 -30.00 41.66 -3.50
N ALA A 289 -31.10 42.39 -3.61
CA ALA A 289 -31.33 43.35 -4.69
C ALA A 289 -31.02 44.77 -4.21
N PRO A 290 -29.97 45.43 -4.73
CA PRO A 290 -29.64 46.79 -4.32
C PRO A 290 -30.75 47.78 -4.73
N ALA A 291 -30.99 48.78 -3.88
CA ALA A 291 -32.03 49.80 -4.07
C ALA A 291 -31.72 50.79 -5.21
N GLY A 292 -30.44 51.00 -5.54
CA GLY A 292 -29.98 52.03 -6.49
C GLY A 292 -29.80 51.58 -7.94
N ALA A 293 -30.49 50.54 -8.40
CA ALA A 293 -30.34 50.08 -9.79
C ALA A 293 -30.95 51.09 -10.78
N LYS A 294 -30.25 51.37 -11.89
CA LYS A 294 -30.71 52.28 -12.96
C LYS A 294 -32.05 51.88 -13.59
N ALA A 295 -32.41 50.60 -13.52
CA ALA A 295 -33.68 50.06 -14.00
C ALA A 295 -34.37 49.28 -12.88
N LEU A 296 -35.66 49.56 -12.64
CA LEU A 296 -36.41 49.01 -11.51
C LEU A 296 -36.60 47.48 -11.63
N ASN A 297 -36.80 46.96 -12.84
CA ASN A 297 -37.03 45.54 -13.10
C ASN A 297 -35.75 44.69 -13.18
N ARG A 298 -34.57 45.31 -13.26
CA ARG A 298 -33.32 44.59 -13.56
C ARG A 298 -32.75 43.89 -12.33
N TYR A 299 -32.67 42.56 -12.39
CA TYR A 299 -32.03 41.69 -11.40
C TYR A 299 -30.76 41.07 -11.98
N GLU A 300 -29.63 41.26 -11.32
CA GLU A 300 -28.34 40.71 -11.75
C GLU A 300 -28.01 39.49 -10.90
N LEU A 301 -28.02 38.31 -11.51
CA LEU A 301 -27.60 37.08 -10.87
C LEU A 301 -26.07 36.98 -10.93
N ARG A 302 -25.43 36.80 -9.77
CA ARG A 302 -23.97 36.90 -9.62
C ARG A 302 -23.34 35.63 -9.05
N ALA A 303 -22.08 35.40 -9.39
CA ALA A 303 -21.30 34.29 -8.86
C ALA A 303 -21.06 34.45 -7.34
N PRO A 304 -21.32 33.41 -6.52
CA PRO A 304 -21.11 33.48 -5.07
C PRO A 304 -19.63 33.45 -4.66
N PHE A 305 -18.77 32.84 -5.49
CA PHE A 305 -17.32 32.74 -5.32
C PHE A 305 -16.62 32.63 -6.68
N ALA A 306 -15.29 32.64 -6.68
CA ALA A 306 -14.51 32.45 -7.90
C ALA A 306 -14.42 30.95 -8.25
N GLY A 307 -14.71 30.57 -9.48
CA GLY A 307 -14.75 29.17 -9.91
C GLY A 307 -15.06 29.03 -11.40
N THR A 308 -15.43 27.83 -11.83
CA THR A 308 -15.78 27.52 -13.21
C THR A 308 -17.28 27.23 -13.32
N VAL A 309 -17.92 27.73 -14.38
CA VAL A 309 -19.31 27.38 -14.71
C VAL A 309 -19.34 25.96 -15.28
N VAL A 310 -19.81 25.00 -14.47
CA VAL A 310 -19.82 23.57 -14.83
C VAL A 310 -21.16 23.10 -15.39
N GLU A 311 -22.23 23.85 -15.15
CA GLU A 311 -23.52 23.68 -15.83
C GLU A 311 -24.15 25.03 -16.14
N LYS A 312 -24.92 25.09 -17.23
CA LYS A 312 -25.66 26.26 -17.68
C LYS A 312 -26.99 25.82 -18.27
N HIS A 313 -28.08 26.18 -17.61
CA HIS A 313 -29.45 25.87 -18.02
C HIS A 313 -30.23 27.09 -18.54
N ALA A 314 -29.74 28.30 -18.29
CA ALA A 314 -30.42 29.54 -18.67
C ALA A 314 -30.25 29.93 -20.14
N THR A 315 -31.36 30.31 -20.80
CA THR A 315 -31.38 30.83 -22.17
C THR A 315 -32.00 32.24 -22.23
N PRO A 316 -31.44 33.20 -22.99
CA PRO A 316 -32.09 34.50 -23.20
C PRO A 316 -33.51 34.35 -23.79
N GLY A 317 -34.46 35.12 -23.26
CA GLY A 317 -35.88 35.08 -23.61
C GLY A 317 -36.71 34.07 -22.80
N GLU A 318 -36.07 33.21 -22.02
CA GLU A 318 -36.74 32.20 -21.19
C GLU A 318 -37.37 32.83 -19.93
N ALA A 319 -38.56 32.36 -19.56
CA ALA A 319 -39.20 32.69 -18.30
C ALA A 319 -38.74 31.73 -17.20
N ILE A 320 -38.26 32.26 -16.08
CA ILE A 320 -37.66 31.50 -14.98
C ILE A 320 -38.37 31.79 -13.65
N ALA A 321 -38.54 30.75 -12.84
CA ALA A 321 -39.11 30.82 -11.49
C ALA A 321 -38.06 31.19 -10.42
N ALA A 322 -38.52 31.60 -9.24
CA ALA A 322 -37.69 32.02 -8.11
C ALA A 322 -37.09 30.83 -7.32
N ASP A 323 -36.32 29.99 -8.02
CA ASP A 323 -35.63 28.78 -7.52
C ASP A 323 -35.02 27.96 -8.67
N ALA A 324 -35.31 28.30 -9.92
CA ALA A 324 -34.78 27.61 -11.09
C ALA A 324 -33.25 27.54 -11.06
N SER A 325 -32.70 26.32 -11.17
CA SER A 325 -31.25 26.10 -11.26
C SER A 325 -30.73 26.62 -12.60
N MET A 326 -30.13 27.82 -12.60
CA MET A 326 -29.67 28.48 -13.82
C MET A 326 -28.22 28.13 -14.15
N PHE A 327 -27.37 28.04 -13.13
CA PHE A 327 -25.95 27.72 -13.27
C PHE A 327 -25.48 26.85 -12.11
N VAL A 328 -24.48 26.02 -12.37
CA VAL A 328 -23.66 25.40 -11.33
C VAL A 328 -22.25 25.95 -11.45
N VAL A 329 -21.73 26.51 -10.37
CA VAL A 329 -20.37 27.05 -10.28
C VAL A 329 -19.58 26.19 -9.31
N SER A 330 -18.44 25.65 -9.74
CA SER A 330 -17.58 24.79 -8.92
C SER A 330 -16.15 25.29 -8.94
N ASP A 331 -15.47 25.25 -7.81
CA ASP A 331 -14.02 25.43 -7.77
C ASP A 331 -13.30 24.10 -8.03
N LEU A 332 -12.79 23.96 -9.26
CA LEU A 332 -12.17 22.74 -9.77
C LEU A 332 -10.71 22.55 -9.32
N SER A 333 -10.14 23.46 -8.51
CA SER A 333 -8.80 23.29 -7.94
C SER A 333 -8.70 22.12 -6.96
N SER A 334 -9.84 21.62 -6.49
CA SER A 334 -9.96 20.39 -5.70
C SER A 334 -11.15 19.59 -6.20
N VAL A 335 -10.96 18.28 -6.35
CA VAL A 335 -12.00 17.34 -6.76
C VAL A 335 -12.09 16.18 -5.77
N TRP A 336 -13.15 15.41 -5.85
CA TRP A 336 -13.27 14.16 -5.10
C TRP A 336 -13.03 12.99 -6.04
N ALA A 337 -12.25 12.01 -5.61
CA ALA A 337 -12.33 10.67 -6.17
C ALA A 337 -13.29 9.87 -5.27
N GLU A 338 -14.47 9.57 -5.79
CA GLU A 338 -15.46 8.75 -5.09
C GLU A 338 -15.30 7.29 -5.50
N MET A 339 -15.12 6.41 -4.51
CA MET A 339 -14.97 4.97 -4.71
C MET A 339 -16.09 4.21 -4.02
N ALA A 340 -16.46 3.06 -4.58
CA ALA A 340 -17.42 2.15 -3.99
C ALA A 340 -16.69 1.10 -3.13
N VAL A 341 -16.93 1.13 -1.82
CA VAL A 341 -16.28 0.22 -0.84
C VAL A 341 -17.21 -0.95 -0.53
N PRO A 342 -16.85 -2.20 -0.88
CA PRO A 342 -17.62 -3.38 -0.50
C PRO A 342 -17.67 -3.58 1.01
N ALA A 343 -18.78 -4.13 1.53
CA ALA A 343 -18.96 -4.38 2.97
C ALA A 343 -17.80 -5.15 3.62
N GLN A 344 -17.18 -6.08 2.90
CA GLN A 344 -16.05 -6.90 3.38
C GLN A 344 -14.77 -6.08 3.62
N ARG A 345 -14.62 -4.94 2.93
CA ARG A 345 -13.45 -4.04 2.98
C ARG A 345 -13.68 -2.80 3.84
N LEU A 346 -14.87 -2.62 4.40
CA LEU A 346 -15.24 -1.38 5.08
C LEU A 346 -14.36 -1.12 6.33
N ASN A 347 -13.88 -2.17 6.99
CA ASN A 347 -12.97 -2.05 8.15
C ASN A 347 -11.56 -1.57 7.76
N ASP A 348 -11.18 -1.77 6.51
CA ASP A 348 -9.86 -1.43 5.95
C ASP A 348 -9.81 0.04 5.47
N VAL A 349 -10.97 0.62 5.13
CA VAL A 349 -11.11 2.01 4.65
C VAL A 349 -11.51 2.92 5.81
N ARG A 350 -10.63 3.85 6.20
CA ARG A 350 -10.87 4.75 7.34
C ARG A 350 -10.58 6.20 6.96
N VAL A 351 -11.40 7.10 7.50
CA VAL A 351 -11.17 8.56 7.37
C VAL A 351 -9.79 8.93 7.91
N GLY A 352 -9.09 9.79 7.18
CA GLY A 352 -7.75 10.27 7.49
C GLY A 352 -6.60 9.39 6.98
N ARG A 353 -6.86 8.18 6.47
CA ARG A 353 -5.84 7.39 5.78
C ARG A 353 -5.62 7.93 4.37
N ASP A 354 -4.39 7.88 3.90
CA ASP A 354 -4.07 8.21 2.51
C ASP A 354 -4.54 7.10 1.58
N ALA A 355 -5.02 7.52 0.41
CA ALA A 355 -5.32 6.66 -0.72
C ALA A 355 -4.65 7.23 -1.96
N THR A 356 -4.17 6.34 -2.81
CA THR A 356 -3.60 6.74 -4.10
C THR A 356 -4.61 6.55 -5.21
N VAL A 357 -4.85 7.58 -5.99
CA VAL A 357 -5.74 7.57 -7.14
C VAL A 357 -4.91 7.57 -8.43
N SER A 358 -5.26 6.68 -9.35
CA SER A 358 -4.64 6.59 -10.67
C SER A 358 -5.69 6.56 -11.79
N ALA A 359 -5.41 7.28 -12.87
CA ALA A 359 -6.19 7.21 -14.10
C ALA A 359 -5.39 6.46 -15.16
N ALA A 360 -5.91 5.32 -15.63
CA ALA A 360 -5.24 4.51 -16.65
C ALA A 360 -5.07 5.24 -17.99
N ALA A 361 -5.93 6.22 -18.28
CA ALA A 361 -5.94 6.92 -19.57
C ALA A 361 -4.75 7.86 -19.80
N PHE A 362 -4.11 8.38 -18.75
CA PHE A 362 -3.07 9.43 -18.88
C PHE A 362 -1.90 9.27 -17.90
N GLU A 363 -1.66 8.06 -17.39
CA GLU A 363 -0.59 7.72 -16.41
C GLU A 363 -0.45 8.72 -15.25
N SER A 364 -1.55 9.36 -14.87
CA SER A 364 -1.57 10.36 -13.80
C SER A 364 -1.86 9.68 -12.47
N ARG A 365 -1.06 9.98 -11.46
CA ARG A 365 -1.17 9.46 -10.10
C ARG A 365 -1.17 10.62 -9.11
N SER A 366 -2.15 10.65 -8.23
CA SER A 366 -2.24 11.63 -7.14
C SER A 366 -2.65 10.92 -5.87
N SER A 367 -2.22 11.44 -4.72
CA SER A 367 -2.59 10.89 -3.41
C SER A 367 -3.32 11.93 -2.61
N GLY A 368 -4.23 11.48 -1.76
CA GLY A 368 -4.95 12.34 -0.84
C GLY A 368 -5.60 11.55 0.28
N PRO A 369 -6.04 12.25 1.34
CA PRO A 369 -6.70 11.60 2.46
C PRO A 369 -8.13 11.18 2.09
N ILE A 370 -8.55 10.03 2.61
CA ILE A 370 -9.95 9.63 2.66
C ILE A 370 -10.67 10.58 3.61
N ALA A 371 -11.53 11.44 3.08
CA ALA A 371 -12.23 12.47 3.83
C ALA A 371 -13.58 11.98 4.37
N TYR A 372 -14.19 11.01 3.70
CA TYR A 372 -15.51 10.51 4.06
C TYR A 372 -15.66 9.03 3.72
N VAL A 373 -16.37 8.30 4.58
CA VAL A 373 -16.83 6.93 4.34
C VAL A 373 -18.30 6.89 4.74
N GLY A 374 -19.16 6.52 3.79
CA GLY A 374 -20.61 6.47 3.98
C GLY A 374 -21.03 5.42 5.00
N ALA A 375 -21.97 5.81 5.87
CA ALA A 375 -22.55 4.90 6.86
C ALA A 375 -23.63 3.96 6.27
N LEU A 376 -24.17 4.31 5.11
CA LEU A 376 -25.23 3.56 4.43
C LEU A 376 -24.66 2.78 3.24
N LEU A 377 -25.02 1.50 3.16
CA LEU A 377 -24.73 0.68 1.99
C LEU A 377 -25.84 0.87 0.95
N GLY A 378 -25.46 1.09 -0.31
CA GLY A 378 -26.43 1.13 -1.40
C GLY A 378 -27.18 -0.19 -1.50
N GLU A 379 -28.52 -0.16 -1.54
CA GLU A 379 -29.35 -1.38 -1.49
C GLU A 379 -29.03 -2.36 -2.62
N GLN A 380 -28.77 -1.84 -3.83
CA GLN A 380 -28.46 -2.63 -5.01
C GLN A 380 -27.00 -3.09 -5.06
N THR A 381 -26.06 -2.22 -4.71
CA THR A 381 -24.62 -2.47 -4.88
C THR A 381 -23.98 -3.10 -3.64
N ARG A 382 -24.62 -2.99 -2.46
CA ARG A 382 -24.06 -3.38 -1.16
C ARG A 382 -22.68 -2.78 -0.88
N THR A 383 -22.46 -1.56 -1.36
CA THR A 383 -21.23 -0.80 -1.18
C THR A 383 -21.51 0.51 -0.45
N ALA A 384 -20.51 0.98 0.32
CA ALA A 384 -20.51 2.32 0.90
C ALA A 384 -19.70 3.26 0.00
N PRO A 385 -20.17 4.49 -0.28
CA PRO A 385 -19.35 5.48 -0.96
C PRO A 385 -18.24 5.97 -0.03
N ALA A 386 -17.01 6.07 -0.54
CA ALA A 386 -15.91 6.74 0.16
C ALA A 386 -15.27 7.78 -0.76
N ARG A 387 -14.82 8.90 -0.18
CA ARG A 387 -14.31 10.05 -0.93
C ARG A 387 -12.88 10.36 -0.56
N VAL A 388 -12.03 10.50 -1.57
CA VAL A 388 -10.65 10.99 -1.43
C VAL A 388 -10.60 12.42 -1.97
N VAL A 389 -10.07 13.36 -1.19
CA VAL A 389 -9.88 14.73 -1.68
C VAL A 389 -8.59 14.79 -2.46
N LEU A 390 -8.66 15.22 -3.72
CA LEU A 390 -7.49 15.37 -4.59
C LEU A 390 -7.23 16.85 -4.91
N PRO A 391 -5.98 17.31 -4.85
CA PRO A 391 -5.58 18.57 -5.45
C PRO A 391 -5.63 18.44 -6.98
N ASN A 392 -6.11 19.50 -7.65
CA ASN A 392 -6.26 19.54 -9.09
C ASN A 392 -5.85 20.91 -9.68
N PRO A 393 -4.65 21.43 -9.38
CA PRO A 393 -4.22 22.75 -9.86
C PRO A 393 -4.14 22.84 -11.39
N ASP A 394 -3.77 21.75 -12.06
CA ASP A 394 -3.59 21.68 -13.51
C ASP A 394 -4.87 21.26 -14.26
N GLY A 395 -5.97 20.98 -13.54
CA GLY A 395 -7.25 20.57 -14.15
C GLY A 395 -7.24 19.20 -14.84
N VAL A 396 -6.26 18.34 -14.52
CA VAL A 396 -6.11 17.00 -15.09
C VAL A 396 -7.21 16.05 -14.61
N TRP A 397 -7.62 16.17 -13.34
CA TRP A 397 -8.69 15.38 -12.76
C TRP A 397 -10.04 15.99 -13.14
N ARG A 398 -10.60 15.54 -14.26
CA ARG A 398 -11.89 16.00 -14.77
C ARG A 398 -13.03 15.18 -14.16
N PRO A 399 -14.08 15.82 -13.61
CA PRO A 399 -15.29 15.13 -13.17
C PRO A 399 -15.89 14.26 -14.28
N GLY A 400 -16.35 13.06 -13.92
CA GLY A 400 -16.78 12.00 -14.84
C GLY A 400 -15.70 10.99 -15.22
N LEU A 401 -14.43 11.23 -14.85
CA LEU A 401 -13.33 10.32 -15.18
C LEU A 401 -13.33 9.09 -14.28
N PHE A 402 -13.25 7.89 -14.86
CA PHE A 402 -13.03 6.65 -14.11
C PHE A 402 -11.58 6.52 -13.64
N VAL A 403 -11.42 6.10 -12.38
CA VAL A 403 -10.12 5.97 -11.72
C VAL A 403 -10.04 4.70 -10.90
N ASN A 404 -8.82 4.24 -10.64
CA ASN A 404 -8.56 3.22 -9.64
C ASN A 404 -8.05 3.89 -8.36
N VAL A 405 -8.63 3.52 -7.23
CA VAL A 405 -8.23 4.02 -5.91
C VAL A 405 -7.57 2.88 -5.14
N SER A 406 -6.26 2.97 -4.96
CA SER A 406 -5.49 2.07 -4.11
C SER A 406 -5.57 2.54 -2.67
N VAL A 407 -6.17 1.71 -1.81
CA VAL A 407 -6.27 1.96 -0.37
C VAL A 407 -5.34 1.00 0.35
N ASP A 408 -4.53 1.53 1.25
CA ASP A 408 -3.73 0.71 2.15
C ASP A 408 -4.62 0.15 3.27
N ALA A 409 -4.82 -1.18 3.27
CA ALA A 409 -5.56 -1.87 4.33
C ALA A 409 -4.91 -1.74 5.72
N GLY A 410 -3.70 -1.18 5.77
CA GLY A 410 -2.81 -1.15 6.93
C GLY A 410 -1.68 -2.17 6.77
N ARG A 411 -0.67 -2.05 7.64
CA ARG A 411 0.44 -2.99 7.69
C ARG A 411 0.11 -4.13 8.65
N GLN A 412 0.33 -5.36 8.22
CA GLN A 412 0.19 -6.54 9.08
C GLN A 412 1.58 -7.09 9.42
N SER A 413 1.80 -7.37 10.70
CA SER A 413 3.02 -8.04 11.14
C SER A 413 2.95 -9.50 10.75
N VAL A 414 3.95 -9.98 10.02
CA VAL A 414 4.17 -11.40 9.72
C VAL A 414 5.42 -11.87 10.45
N PRO A 415 5.45 -13.12 10.95
CA PRO A 415 6.57 -13.63 11.75
C PRO A 415 7.82 -13.92 10.90
N LEU A 416 7.63 -14.18 9.59
CA LEU A 416 8.69 -14.53 8.67
C LEU A 416 8.42 -13.95 7.28
N ALA A 417 9.35 -13.17 6.77
CA ALA A 417 9.31 -12.60 5.44
C ALA A 417 10.71 -12.52 4.82
N VAL A 418 10.70 -12.41 3.49
CA VAL A 418 11.88 -12.16 2.65
C VAL A 418 11.63 -10.92 1.78
N ALA A 419 12.70 -10.31 1.26
CA ALA A 419 12.60 -9.24 0.29
C ALA A 419 11.84 -9.73 -0.96
N SER A 420 10.94 -8.91 -1.50
CA SER A 420 10.17 -9.26 -2.71
C SER A 420 11.08 -9.55 -3.92
N ASP A 421 12.26 -8.94 -3.98
CA ASP A 421 13.28 -9.15 -5.03
C ASP A 421 14.06 -10.47 -4.88
N ALA A 422 13.98 -11.11 -3.71
CA ALA A 422 14.61 -12.39 -3.45
C ALA A 422 13.87 -13.56 -4.11
N LEU A 423 12.57 -13.39 -4.34
CA LEU A 423 11.71 -14.42 -4.91
C LEU A 423 12.02 -14.61 -6.39
N GLN A 424 12.40 -15.82 -6.75
CA GLN A 424 12.57 -16.29 -8.12
C GLN A 424 11.54 -17.39 -8.41
N GLU A 425 11.26 -17.62 -9.68
CA GLU A 425 10.44 -18.76 -10.11
C GLU A 425 11.33 -19.78 -10.81
N ILE A 426 11.34 -21.03 -10.33
CA ILE A 426 12.09 -22.16 -10.91
C ILE A 426 11.13 -23.34 -10.98
N ASP A 427 11.01 -23.98 -12.15
CA ASP A 427 10.09 -25.09 -12.40
C ASP A 427 8.61 -24.76 -12.03
N GLY A 428 8.21 -23.48 -12.10
CA GLY A 428 6.87 -22.99 -11.72
C GLY A 428 6.65 -22.82 -10.21
N GLU A 429 7.68 -23.05 -9.39
CA GLU A 429 7.63 -22.89 -7.93
C GLU A 429 8.38 -21.61 -7.48
N PRO A 430 7.84 -20.86 -6.50
CA PRO A 430 8.56 -19.74 -5.90
C PRO A 430 9.73 -20.26 -5.04
N VAL A 431 10.91 -19.74 -5.32
CA VAL A 431 12.19 -20.14 -4.74
C VAL A 431 12.93 -18.93 -4.20
N VAL A 432 13.62 -19.14 -3.08
CA VAL A 432 14.61 -18.21 -2.53
C VAL A 432 15.96 -18.92 -2.49
N PHE A 433 17.04 -18.21 -2.83
CA PHE A 433 18.40 -18.76 -2.68
C PHE A 433 18.89 -18.56 -1.25
N VAL A 434 19.14 -19.66 -0.54
CA VAL A 434 19.65 -19.67 0.83
C VAL A 434 21.16 -19.93 0.86
N ARG A 435 21.87 -19.29 1.78
CA ARG A 435 23.31 -19.53 1.96
C ARG A 435 23.52 -20.75 2.85
N SER A 436 24.24 -21.74 2.34
CA SER A 436 24.64 -22.94 3.08
C SER A 436 26.17 -23.07 3.14
N PRO A 437 26.73 -23.95 4.00
CA PRO A 437 28.15 -24.26 3.99
C PRO A 437 28.67 -24.81 2.66
N LYS A 438 27.77 -25.35 1.82
CA LYS A 438 28.07 -25.94 0.50
C LYS A 438 27.86 -24.97 -0.66
N GLY A 439 27.55 -23.69 -0.39
CA GLY A 439 27.22 -22.67 -1.38
C GLY A 439 25.75 -22.22 -1.30
N PHE A 440 25.27 -21.54 -2.33
CA PHE A 440 23.87 -21.11 -2.42
C PHE A 440 22.98 -22.23 -2.94
N VAL A 441 21.83 -22.42 -2.29
CA VAL A 441 20.90 -23.48 -2.64
C VAL A 441 19.54 -22.87 -2.96
N ALA A 442 18.93 -23.30 -4.06
CA ALA A 442 17.56 -22.97 -4.42
C ALA A 442 16.58 -23.68 -3.47
N GLN A 443 15.94 -22.93 -2.58
CA GLN A 443 14.99 -23.42 -1.61
C GLN A 443 13.56 -23.00 -1.99
N ALA A 444 12.69 -23.98 -2.25
CA ALA A 444 11.28 -23.73 -2.52
C ALA A 444 10.57 -23.20 -1.27
N VAL A 445 9.73 -22.18 -1.45
CA VAL A 445 8.99 -21.53 -0.37
C VAL A 445 7.50 -21.47 -0.69
N GLU A 446 6.65 -21.61 0.32
CA GLU A 446 5.22 -21.32 0.20
C GLU A 446 5.01 -19.87 0.66
N ILE A 447 4.53 -18.99 -0.23
CA ILE A 447 4.37 -17.56 0.06
C ILE A 447 2.94 -17.22 0.49
N GLY A 448 2.83 -16.22 1.37
CA GLY A 448 1.57 -15.65 1.84
C GLY A 448 1.33 -14.26 1.24
N ARG A 449 1.10 -13.28 2.11
CA ARG A 449 0.94 -11.87 1.72
C ARG A 449 2.22 -11.34 1.09
N ARG A 450 2.09 -10.40 0.15
CA ARG A 450 3.22 -9.75 -0.50
C ARG A 450 2.90 -8.29 -0.80
N ASP A 451 3.91 -7.45 -0.65
CA ASP A 451 3.92 -6.07 -1.10
C ASP A 451 5.15 -5.79 -1.98
N GLU A 452 5.35 -4.52 -2.37
CA GLU A 452 6.48 -4.14 -3.22
C GLU A 452 7.85 -4.43 -2.57
N GLN A 453 7.94 -4.51 -1.24
CA GLN A 453 9.19 -4.65 -0.51
C GLN A 453 9.42 -6.05 0.04
N SER A 454 8.37 -6.73 0.50
CA SER A 454 8.43 -7.95 1.29
C SER A 454 7.36 -8.97 0.91
N ALA A 455 7.71 -10.25 1.05
CA ALA A 455 6.79 -11.38 0.92
C ALA A 455 6.83 -12.26 2.17
N GLU A 456 5.65 -12.60 2.69
CA GLU A 456 5.45 -13.53 3.80
C GLU A 456 5.83 -14.94 3.36
N VAL A 457 6.58 -15.65 4.21
CA VAL A 457 6.94 -17.05 3.99
C VAL A 457 6.17 -17.93 4.97
N LEU A 458 5.27 -18.75 4.44
CA LEU A 458 4.44 -19.69 5.20
C LEU A 458 5.19 -21.00 5.49
N LYS A 459 5.96 -21.50 4.51
CA LYS A 459 6.79 -22.71 4.62
C LYS A 459 8.05 -22.61 3.77
N GLY A 460 9.03 -23.46 4.07
CA GLY A 460 10.25 -23.63 3.26
C GLY A 460 11.47 -22.88 3.78
N LEU A 461 11.31 -21.97 4.75
CA LEU A 461 12.43 -21.20 5.30
C LEU A 461 12.34 -21.11 6.83
N LYS A 462 13.48 -21.06 7.51
CA LYS A 462 13.54 -20.91 8.98
C LYS A 462 13.83 -19.45 9.37
N PRO A 463 13.32 -18.98 10.53
CA PRO A 463 13.70 -17.68 11.06
C PRO A 463 15.23 -17.57 11.26
N GLY A 464 15.81 -16.46 10.80
CA GLY A 464 17.23 -16.17 10.88
C GLY A 464 18.09 -16.78 9.76
N GLU A 465 17.50 -17.56 8.86
CA GLU A 465 18.19 -18.15 7.71
C GLU A 465 18.66 -17.06 6.75
N GLU A 466 19.92 -17.14 6.31
CA GLU A 466 20.53 -16.15 5.43
C GLU A 466 20.17 -16.47 3.97
N TYR A 467 19.64 -15.47 3.27
CA TYR A 467 19.17 -15.60 1.90
C TYR A 467 19.65 -14.44 1.03
N VAL A 468 19.59 -14.63 -0.28
CA VAL A 468 19.88 -13.58 -1.26
C VAL A 468 18.69 -12.63 -1.37
N ALA A 469 18.82 -11.46 -0.77
CA ALA A 469 17.80 -10.42 -0.73
C ALA A 469 17.72 -9.59 -2.01
N SER A 470 18.84 -9.43 -2.72
CA SER A 470 18.88 -8.67 -3.97
C SER A 470 19.80 -9.33 -4.99
N ASN A 471 19.48 -9.10 -6.27
CA ASN A 471 20.19 -9.63 -7.43
C ASN A 471 20.24 -11.18 -7.49
N SER A 472 19.19 -11.85 -6.98
CA SER A 472 19.03 -13.31 -6.99
C SER A 472 18.95 -13.93 -8.40
N PHE A 473 18.67 -13.13 -9.43
CA PHE A 473 18.68 -13.55 -10.83
C PHE A 473 20.04 -14.11 -11.29
N VAL A 474 21.15 -13.60 -10.77
CA VAL A 474 22.50 -14.10 -11.11
C VAL A 474 22.63 -15.58 -10.73
N LEU A 475 22.14 -15.95 -9.54
CA LEU A 475 22.13 -17.34 -9.09
C LEU A 475 21.21 -18.22 -9.94
N LYS A 476 20.02 -17.70 -10.32
CA LYS A 476 19.12 -18.41 -11.23
C LYS A 476 19.79 -18.69 -12.58
N ALA A 477 20.51 -17.72 -13.13
CA ALA A 477 21.23 -17.89 -14.40
C ALA A 477 22.36 -18.93 -14.30
N GLU A 478 23.14 -18.91 -13.21
CA GLU A 478 24.19 -19.91 -12.99
C GLU A 478 23.62 -21.32 -12.77
N LEU A 479 22.51 -21.45 -12.05
CA LEU A 479 21.83 -22.74 -11.88
C LEU A 479 21.34 -23.31 -13.22
N GLY A 480 20.82 -22.46 -14.11
CA GLY A 480 20.34 -22.86 -15.43
C GLY A 480 21.45 -23.34 -16.38
N LYS A 481 22.68 -22.83 -16.23
CA LYS A 481 23.85 -23.31 -17.01
C LYS A 481 24.22 -24.74 -16.61
N GLY A 482 24.26 -25.03 -15.32
CA GLY A 482 24.60 -26.36 -14.82
C GLY A 482 23.60 -27.45 -15.25
N SER A 483 22.33 -27.13 -15.40
CA SER A 483 21.32 -28.07 -15.92
C SER A 483 21.46 -28.34 -17.42
N ALA A 484 21.95 -27.37 -18.21
CA ALA A 484 22.09 -27.50 -19.67
C ALA A 484 23.33 -28.30 -20.10
N GLU A 485 24.29 -28.54 -19.19
CA GLU A 485 25.47 -29.37 -19.45
C GLU A 485 25.21 -30.87 -19.18
N HIS A 486 24.05 -31.22 -18.61
CA HIS A 486 23.67 -32.59 -18.24
C HIS A 486 22.50 -33.17 -19.05
N GLU A 487 22.01 -32.45 -20.07
CA GLU A 487 21.04 -32.92 -21.07
C GLU A 487 21.75 -33.19 -22.41
#